data_AF-A0A0A1PMV7-F1
#
_entry.id   AF-A0A0A1PMV7-F1
#
_cell.length_a   1.000
_cell.length_b   1.000
_cell.length_c   1.000
_cell.angle_alpha   90.00
_cell.angle_beta   90.00
_cell.angle_gamma   90.00
#
_symmetry.space_group_name_H-M   'P 1'
#
loop_
_entity.id
_entity.type
_entity.pdbx_description
1 polymer ?
#
loop_
_entity_poly.entity_id
_entity_poly.type
_entity_poly.pdbx_seq_one_letter_code
_entity_poly.pdbx_strand_id
1 'polypeptide(L)' 'MPLPFAVGSMVRLIAIPPGLADDDDLPTQSLFVACLGRAFPVAAIVGHLIELEVGAALGERAAMHSIYVEPEFLAPAEP' A
#
# COMPACT_ATOMS: atom_id res chain seq x y z
N MET A 1 -10.32 15.95 8.46
CA MET A 1 -9.86 15.02 9.52
C MET A 1 -8.38 14.75 9.23
N PRO A 2 -7.47 14.83 10.22
CA PRO A 2 -6.07 14.50 9.96
C PRO A 2 -5.93 13.01 9.59
N LEU A 3 -5.07 12.71 8.63
CA LEU A 3 -4.76 11.33 8.28
C LEU A 3 -3.95 10.69 9.43
N PRO A 4 -4.19 9.40 9.74
CA PRO A 4 -3.55 8.74 10.88
C PRO A 4 -2.07 8.42 10.66
N PHE A 5 -1.55 8.59 9.44
CA PHE A 5 -0.18 8.25 9.06
C PHE A 5 0.56 9.45 8.47
N ALA A 6 1.87 9.50 8.69
CA ALA A 6 2.77 10.49 8.11
C ALA A 6 3.77 9.83 7.15
N VAL A 7 4.30 10.59 6.19
CA VAL A 7 5.37 10.13 5.30
C VAL A 7 6.56 9.60 6.12
N GLY A 8 7.09 8.44 5.73
CA GLY A 8 8.14 7.72 6.44
C GLY A 8 7.65 6.79 7.56
N SER A 9 6.35 6.83 7.93
CA SER A 9 5.79 5.89 8.90
C SER A 9 5.73 4.49 8.30
N MET A 10 5.98 3.46 9.11
CA MET A 10 5.76 2.07 8.70
C MET A 10 4.32 1.67 8.95
N VAL A 11 3.65 1.18 7.91
CA VAL A 11 2.25 0.72 7.97
C VAL A 11 2.12 -0.66 7.37
N ARG A 12 1.18 -1.44 7.89
CA ARG A 12 0.86 -2.80 7.43
C ARG A 12 -0.46 -2.79 6.67
N LEU A 13 -0.51 -3.43 5.51
CA LEU A 13 -1.75 -3.69 4.82
C LEU A 13 -2.52 -4.78 5.57
N ILE A 14 -3.67 -4.46 6.16
CA ILE A 14 -4.46 -5.38 6.99
C ILE A 14 -5.68 -5.96 6.27
N ALA A 15 -6.13 -5.32 5.20
CA ALA A 15 -7.26 -5.74 4.41
C ALA A 15 -7.09 -5.28 2.95
N ILE A 16 -7.85 -5.90 2.04
CA ILE A 16 -7.86 -5.57 0.63
C ILE A 16 -9.12 -4.74 0.35
N PRO A 17 -8.99 -3.55 -0.26
CA PRO A 17 -10.14 -2.77 -0.68
C PRO A 17 -11.07 -3.58 -1.60
N PRO A 18 -12.40 -3.52 -1.41
CA PRO A 18 -13.33 -4.20 -2.30
C PRO A 18 -13.33 -3.56 -3.70
N GLY A 19 -13.59 -4.36 -4.73
CA GLY A 19 -13.71 -3.85 -6.11
C GLY A 19 -12.40 -3.68 -6.87
N LEU A 20 -11.26 -4.10 -6.29
CA LEU A 20 -10.03 -4.24 -7.05
C LEU A 20 -10.16 -5.38 -8.06
N ALA A 21 -9.75 -5.11 -9.30
CA ALA A 21 -9.65 -6.10 -10.36
C ALA A 21 -8.25 -6.09 -10.94
N ASP A 22 -7.82 -7.23 -11.45
CA ASP A 22 -6.66 -7.32 -12.32
C ASP A 22 -7.10 -6.92 -13.74
N ASP A 23 -6.33 -6.03 -14.36
CA ASP A 23 -6.43 -5.71 -15.79
C ASP A 23 -5.20 -6.27 -16.52
N ASP A 24 -5.29 -6.45 -17.84
CA ASP A 24 -4.22 -7.04 -18.67
C ASP A 24 -2.88 -6.28 -18.53
N ASP A 25 -2.93 -4.98 -18.25
CA ASP A 25 -1.75 -4.14 -18.05
C ASP A 25 -1.33 -3.98 -16.58
N LEU A 26 -2.24 -4.20 -15.63
CA LEU A 26 -2.07 -3.86 -14.21
C LEU A 26 -2.76 -4.91 -13.30
N PRO A 27 -2.01 -5.88 -12.76
CA PRO A 27 -2.53 -6.91 -11.85
C PRO A 27 -2.72 -6.34 -10.42
N THR A 28 -3.63 -5.36 -10.30
CA THR A 28 -3.82 -4.56 -9.08
C THR A 28 -4.34 -5.40 -7.91
N GLN A 29 -5.33 -6.27 -8.13
CA GLN A 29 -5.85 -7.14 -7.08
C GLN A 29 -4.77 -8.11 -6.60
N SER A 30 -4.06 -8.74 -7.53
CA SER A 30 -2.95 -9.66 -7.23
C SER A 30 -1.82 -8.96 -6.46
N LEU A 31 -1.51 -7.70 -6.79
CA LEU A 31 -0.53 -6.90 -6.08
C LEU A 31 -0.94 -6.65 -4.61
N PHE A 32 -2.19 -6.27 -4.38
CA PHE A 32 -2.71 -6.09 -3.03
C PHE A 32 -2.74 -7.40 -2.23
N VAL A 33 -3.09 -8.52 -2.87
CA VAL A 33 -3.03 -9.86 -2.25
C VAL A 33 -1.60 -10.19 -1.83
N ALA A 34 -0.60 -9.93 -2.68
CA ALA A 34 0.81 -10.18 -2.36
C ALA A 34 1.33 -9.28 -1.23
N CYS A 35 0.77 -8.08 -1.08
CA CYS A 35 1.12 -7.11 -0.05
C CYS A 35 0.38 -7.33 1.28
N LEU A 36 -0.69 -8.12 1.30
CA LEU A 36 -1.51 -8.34 2.48
C LEU A 36 -0.68 -8.91 3.63
N GLY A 37 -0.79 -8.27 4.80
CA GLY A 37 -0.04 -8.62 6.00
C GLY A 37 1.42 -8.15 6.00
N ARG A 38 1.93 -7.51 4.94
CA ARG A 38 3.30 -6.96 4.90
C ARG A 38 3.32 -5.48 5.30
N ALA A 39 4.48 -5.02 5.76
CA ALA A 39 4.70 -3.65 6.18
C ALA A 39 5.51 -2.87 5.14
N PHE A 40 5.13 -1.62 4.90
CA PHE A 40 5.74 -0.73 3.93
C PHE A 40 5.88 0.68 4.50
N PRO A 41 6.91 1.43 4.08
CA PRO A 41 7.00 2.84 4.41
C PRO A 41 5.94 3.63 3.63
N VAL A 42 5.35 4.63 4.28
CA VAL A 42 4.53 5.63 3.58
C VAL A 42 5.45 6.51 2.73
N ALA A 43 5.31 6.42 1.42
CA ALA A 43 6.10 7.18 0.46
C ALA A 43 5.54 8.59 0.28
N ALA A 44 4.22 8.71 0.14
CA ALA A 44 3.53 9.98 0.00
C ALA A 44 2.08 9.89 0.49
N ILE A 45 1.43 11.05 0.55
CA ILE A 45 0.01 11.19 0.84
C ILE A 45 -0.62 11.96 -0.31
N VAL A 46 -1.55 11.33 -1.02
CA VAL A 46 -2.21 11.90 -2.20
C VAL A 46 -3.69 12.04 -1.91
N GLY A 47 -4.10 13.25 -1.51
CA GLY A 47 -5.47 13.51 -1.06
C GLY A 47 -5.79 12.76 0.24
N HIS A 48 -6.60 11.70 0.14
CA HIS A 48 -6.96 10.83 1.26
C HIS A 48 -6.29 9.44 1.18
N LEU A 49 -5.51 9.19 0.13
CA LEU A 49 -4.84 7.91 -0.10
C LEU A 49 -3.40 7.97 0.41
N ILE A 50 -2.95 6.84 0.93
CA ILE A 50 -1.58 6.61 1.38
C ILE A 50 -0.85 5.85 0.27
N GLU A 51 0.24 6.43 -0.22
CA GLU A 51 1.10 5.80 -1.22
C GLU A 51 2.14 4.91 -0.52
N LEU A 52 2.19 3.64 -0.93
CA LEU A 52 3.15 2.66 -0.43
C LEU A 52 4.01 2.14 -1.60
N GLU A 53 5.33 2.23 -1.45
CA GLU A 53 6.27 1.61 -2.39
C GLU A 53 6.37 0.09 -2.11
N VAL A 54 5.85 -0.71 -3.03
CA VAL A 54 5.73 -2.16 -2.90
C VAL A 54 6.62 -2.94 -3.86
N GLY A 55 7.40 -2.27 -4.71
CA GLY A 55 8.27 -2.94 -5.68
C GLY A 55 9.20 -3.98 -5.06
N ALA A 56 9.71 -3.73 -3.85
CA ALA A 56 10.53 -4.68 -3.11
C ALA A 56 9.79 -5.99 -2.76
N ALA A 57 8.47 -5.94 -2.52
CA ALA A 57 7.66 -7.12 -2.25
C ALA A 57 7.45 -7.99 -3.50
N LEU A 58 7.65 -7.42 -4.69
CA LEU A 58 7.59 -8.11 -5.98
C LEU A 58 8.98 -8.57 -6.49
N GLY A 59 10.05 -8.33 -5.73
CA GLY A 59 11.42 -8.62 -6.18
C GLY A 59 11.99 -7.57 -7.14
N GLU A 60 11.31 -6.43 -7.27
CA GLU A 60 11.73 -5.29 -8.07
C GLU A 60 12.27 -4.15 -7.20
N ARG A 61 12.68 -3.04 -7.83
CA ARG A 61 13.08 -1.83 -7.08
C ARG A 61 11.85 -1.25 -6.39
N ALA A 62 11.95 -0.83 -5.13
CA ALA A 62 10.82 -0.30 -4.35
C ALA A 62 9.99 0.76 -5.10
N ALA A 63 10.67 1.71 -5.76
CA ALA A 63 10.05 2.79 -6.54
C ALA A 63 9.46 2.37 -7.91
N MET A 64 9.54 1.10 -8.32
CA MET A 64 8.93 0.65 -9.59
C MET A 64 7.43 0.44 -9.47
N HIS A 65 6.93 0.09 -8.27
CA HIS A 65 5.52 -0.14 -8.04
C HIS A 65 5.06 0.54 -6.76
N SER A 66 4.07 1.42 -6.90
CA SER A 66 3.35 2.05 -5.80
C SER A 66 1.90 1.57 -5.78
N ILE A 67 1.36 1.35 -4.58
CA ILE A 67 -0.08 1.20 -4.37
C ILE A 67 -0.62 2.39 -3.59
N TYR A 68 -1.87 2.74 -3.86
CA TYR A 68 -2.58 3.81 -3.18
C TYR A 68 -3.70 3.19 -2.37
N VAL A 69 -3.68 3.37 -1.06
CA VAL A 69 -4.57 2.67 -0.14
C VAL A 69 -5.24 3.66 0.79
N GLU A 70 -6.53 3.47 1.03
CA GLU A 70 -7.24 4.22 2.06
C GLU A 70 -6.72 3.82 3.46
N PRO A 71 -6.61 4.77 4.39
CA PRO A 71 -6.04 4.51 5.71
C PRO A 71 -6.81 3.47 6.53
N GLU A 72 -8.08 3.20 6.23
CA GLU A 72 -8.88 2.18 6.91
C GLU A 72 -8.43 0.74 6.65
N PHE A 73 -7.72 0.51 5.55
CA PHE A 73 -7.13 -0.81 5.23
C PHE A 73 -5.69 -0.95 5.74
N LEU A 74 -5.20 0.02 6.50
CA LEU A 74 -3.84 0.07 7.03
C LEU A 74 -3.83 0.07 8.56
N ALA A 75 -2.82 -0.55 9.14
CA ALA A 75 -2.50 -0.46 10.56
C ALA A 75 -1.06 0.03 10.77
N PRO A 76 -0.75 0.65 11.92
CA PRO A 76 0.65 0.89 12.30
C PRO A 76 1.41 -0.42 12.30
N ALA A 77 2.56 -0.47 11.63
CA ALA A 77 3.49 -1.57 11.80
C ALA A 77 4.37 -1.23 13.03
N GLU A 78 3.99 -1.75 14.19
CA GLU A 78 4.89 -1.71 15.36
C GLU A 78 6.20 -2.47 15.05
N PRO A 79 7.34 -2.03 15.62
CA PRO A 79 8.64 -2.67 15.43
C PRO A 79 8.69 -4.11 15.96
#